data_AF-S9SAM0-F1
#
_entry.id   AF-S9SAM0-F1
#
_cell.length_a   1.000
_cell.length_b   1.000
_cell.length_c   1.000
_cell.angle_alpha   90.00
_cell.angle_beta   90.00
_cell.angle_gamma   90.00
#
_symmetry.space_group_name_H-M   'P 1'
#
loop_
_entity.id
_entity.type
_entity.pdbx_description
1 polymer ?
#
loop_
_entity_poly.entity_id
_entity_poly.type
_entity_poly.pdbx_seq_one_letter_code
_entity_poly.pdbx_strand_id
1 'polypeptide(L)'
;MKRSRINAIIRESEAFIRSQGWVLPPFAAWTPEEFRARRDEARALIDARCGWDITDYGQGDYDRMGLFLFTLRNGRLADLRAGQGMCYAEKLLISQDGQISPHHTHVIKAEDIINRGGATLVVELHGSEESGAFRTVMAGR
;
A
#
# COMPACT_ATOMS: atom_id res chain seq x y z
N MET A 1 -10.43 -13.21 0.57
CA MET A 1 -9.71 -13.73 1.78
C MET A 1 -10.64 -13.84 3.01
N LYS A 2 -10.44 -14.85 3.88
CA LYS A 2 -11.16 -14.97 5.18
C LYS A 2 -10.69 -13.89 6.17
N ARG A 3 -11.60 -13.36 7.00
CA ARG A 3 -11.27 -12.37 8.05
C ARG A 3 -10.20 -12.89 9.03
N SER A 4 -10.22 -14.18 9.37
CA SER A 4 -9.19 -14.79 10.23
C SER A 4 -7.78 -14.69 9.62
N ARG A 5 -7.64 -14.90 8.30
CA ARG A 5 -6.36 -14.74 7.59
C ARG A 5 -5.92 -13.28 7.57
N ILE A 6 -6.84 -12.35 7.30
CA ILE A 6 -6.57 -10.90 7.35
C ILE A 6 -6.06 -10.50 8.75
N ASN A 7 -6.70 -10.96 9.82
CA ASN A 7 -6.29 -10.64 11.18
C ASN A 7 -4.92 -11.24 11.54
N ALA A 8 -4.57 -12.41 10.99
CA ALA A 8 -3.23 -12.99 11.15
C ALA A 8 -2.17 -12.13 10.46
N ILE A 9 -2.41 -11.74 9.20
CA ILE A 9 -1.53 -10.86 8.42
C ILE A 9 -1.30 -9.52 9.13
N ILE A 10 -2.35 -8.90 9.71
CA ILE A 10 -2.21 -7.65 10.46
C ILE A 10 -1.24 -7.82 11.63
N ARG A 11 -1.40 -8.89 12.44
CA ARG A 11 -0.53 -9.14 13.60
C ARG A 11 0.91 -9.43 13.20
N GLU A 12 1.11 -10.27 12.19
CA GLU A 12 2.43 -10.61 11.62
C GLU A 12 3.12 -9.34 11.09
N SER A 13 2.37 -8.51 10.36
CA SER A 13 2.86 -7.26 9.78
C SER A 13 3.20 -6.21 10.83
N GLU A 14 2.35 -6.04 11.85
CA GLU A 14 2.64 -5.12 12.95
C GLU A 14 3.90 -5.54 13.72
N ALA A 15 4.06 -6.84 14.00
CA ALA A 15 5.25 -7.36 14.64
C ALA A 15 6.52 -7.12 13.81
N PHE A 16 6.43 -7.29 12.49
CA PHE A 16 7.54 -6.99 11.58
C PHE A 16 7.86 -5.49 11.52
N ILE A 17 6.85 -4.61 11.40
CA ILE A 17 7.05 -3.14 11.42
C ILE A 17 7.79 -2.73 12.69
N ARG A 18 7.36 -3.26 13.85
CA ARG A 18 7.98 -3.00 15.14
C ARG A 18 9.42 -3.54 15.21
N SER A 19 9.69 -4.72 14.66
CA SER A 19 11.04 -5.29 14.63
C SER A 19 12.00 -4.49 13.75
N GLN A 20 11.49 -3.77 12.75
CA GLN A 20 12.24 -2.80 11.93
C GLN A 20 12.38 -1.42 12.60
N GLY A 21 11.96 -1.25 13.86
CA GLY A 21 12.11 0.00 14.62
C GLY A 21 11.06 1.07 14.31
N TRP A 22 9.99 0.72 13.58
CA TRP A 22 8.91 1.65 13.26
C TRP A 22 7.80 1.62 14.30
N VAL A 23 7.19 2.77 14.54
CA VAL A 23 6.00 2.93 15.39
C VAL A 23 4.84 3.40 14.54
N LEU A 24 3.75 2.65 14.55
CA LEU A 24 2.53 3.04 13.85
C LEU A 24 1.77 4.14 14.60
N PRO A 25 1.03 5.01 13.89
CA PRO A 25 0.19 6.02 14.52
C PRO A 25 -0.91 5.37 15.38
N PRO A 26 -1.40 6.04 16.44
CA PRO A 26 -2.33 5.44 17.40
C PRO A 26 -3.59 4.81 16.80
N PHE A 27 -4.11 5.38 15.69
CA PHE A 27 -5.31 4.86 15.04
C PHE A 27 -5.14 3.45 14.44
N ALA A 28 -3.89 3.00 14.22
CA ALA A 28 -3.60 1.65 13.75
C ALA A 28 -4.10 0.58 14.71
N ALA A 29 -4.14 0.89 16.01
CA ALA A 29 -4.55 -0.01 17.09
C ALA A 29 -6.04 0.09 17.46
N TRP A 30 -6.81 0.97 16.84
CA TRP A 30 -8.23 1.12 17.14
C TRP A 30 -9.00 -0.14 16.75
N THR A 31 -9.84 -0.61 17.66
CA THR A 31 -10.86 -1.62 17.40
C THR A 31 -11.92 -1.07 16.43
N PRO A 32 -12.68 -1.94 15.74
CA PRO A 32 -13.80 -1.50 14.91
C PRO A 32 -14.81 -0.64 15.68
N GLU A 33 -15.04 -0.93 16.95
CA GLU A 33 -15.96 -0.19 17.83
C GLU A 33 -15.43 1.22 18.12
N GLU A 34 -14.14 1.35 18.47
CA GLU A 34 -13.50 2.64 18.66
C GLU A 34 -13.48 3.46 17.38
N PHE A 35 -13.18 2.83 16.23
CA PHE A 35 -13.16 3.51 14.94
C PHE A 35 -14.55 4.07 14.58
N ARG A 36 -15.63 3.30 14.85
CA ARG A 36 -17.00 3.78 14.64
C ARG A 36 -17.36 4.92 15.60
N ALA A 37 -16.96 4.83 16.86
CA ALA A 37 -17.21 5.87 17.87
C ALA A 37 -16.47 7.18 17.53
N ARG A 38 -15.27 7.08 16.95
CA ARG A 38 -14.41 8.21 16.57
C ARG A 38 -14.52 8.60 15.10
N ARG A 39 -15.53 8.12 14.36
CA ARG A 39 -15.62 8.31 12.89
C ARG A 39 -15.52 9.77 12.45
N ASP A 40 -16.03 10.70 13.26
CA ASP A 40 -16.05 12.13 12.94
C ASP A 40 -14.68 12.77 13.20
N GLU A 41 -13.97 12.35 14.26
CA GLU A 41 -12.55 12.67 14.51
C GLU A 41 -11.66 12.09 13.39
N ALA A 42 -11.97 10.88 12.94
CA ALA A 42 -11.22 10.14 11.93
C ALA A 42 -11.54 10.56 10.49
N ARG A 43 -12.37 11.60 10.27
CA ARG A 43 -12.88 11.99 8.94
C ARG A 43 -11.76 12.10 7.90
N ALA A 44 -10.67 12.79 8.24
CA ALA A 44 -9.54 12.97 7.33
C ALA A 44 -8.88 11.64 6.95
N LEU A 45 -8.75 10.70 7.89
CA LEU A 45 -8.20 9.36 7.63
C LEU A 45 -9.11 8.55 6.71
N ILE A 46 -10.42 8.63 6.92
CA ILE A 46 -11.43 7.94 6.12
C ILE A 46 -11.43 8.48 4.69
N ASP A 47 -11.53 9.79 4.54
CA ASP A 47 -11.62 10.46 3.24
C ASP A 47 -10.34 10.27 2.42
N ALA A 48 -9.18 10.24 3.08
CA ALA A 48 -7.88 9.98 2.46
C ALA A 48 -7.54 8.48 2.32
N ARG A 49 -8.40 7.57 2.83
CA ARG A 49 -8.19 6.12 2.84
C ARG A 49 -6.86 5.70 3.50
N CYS A 50 -6.56 6.31 4.64
CA CYS A 50 -5.42 5.92 5.49
C CYS A 50 -5.68 4.61 6.24
N GLY A 51 -4.60 3.92 6.64
CA GLY A 51 -4.66 2.70 7.44
C GLY A 51 -4.37 1.41 6.67
N TRP A 52 -4.89 0.30 7.20
CA TRP A 52 -4.60 -1.06 6.77
C TRP A 52 -5.20 -1.38 5.39
N ASP A 53 -4.38 -1.94 4.50
CA ASP A 53 -4.78 -2.46 3.19
C ASP A 53 -4.11 -3.82 2.94
N ILE A 54 -4.91 -4.83 2.59
CA ILE A 54 -4.48 -6.20 2.37
C ILE A 54 -5.21 -6.71 1.14
N THR A 55 -4.44 -7.13 0.15
CA THR A 55 -4.98 -7.60 -1.13
C THR A 55 -4.30 -8.89 -1.57
N ASP A 56 -5.09 -9.81 -2.11
CA ASP A 56 -4.65 -10.97 -2.90
C ASP A 56 -4.83 -10.72 -4.40
N TYR A 57 -5.02 -9.44 -4.78
CA TYR A 57 -5.34 -9.00 -6.15
C TYR A 57 -6.53 -9.74 -6.79
N GLY A 58 -7.46 -10.24 -5.96
CA GLY A 58 -8.61 -11.03 -6.41
C GLY A 58 -8.26 -12.44 -6.87
N GLN A 59 -7.03 -12.90 -6.66
CA GLN A 59 -6.55 -14.22 -7.10
C GLN A 59 -6.79 -15.35 -6.08
N GLY A 60 -7.18 -15.01 -4.84
CA GLY A 60 -7.44 -15.98 -3.79
C GLY A 60 -6.18 -16.65 -3.20
N ASP A 61 -4.99 -16.23 -3.61
CA ASP A 61 -3.70 -16.76 -3.18
C ASP A 61 -2.77 -15.61 -2.73
N TYR A 62 -3.01 -15.13 -1.51
CA TYR A 62 -2.25 -14.02 -0.92
C TYR A 62 -0.76 -14.35 -0.79
N ASP A 63 -0.40 -15.58 -0.44
CA ASP A 63 0.98 -15.96 -0.10
C ASP A 63 1.87 -15.92 -1.35
N ARG A 64 1.32 -16.32 -2.51
CA ARG A 64 2.02 -16.18 -3.80
C ARG A 64 1.82 -14.81 -4.46
N MET A 65 0.61 -14.29 -4.43
CA MET A 65 0.24 -13.03 -5.10
C MET A 65 -0.58 -12.15 -4.15
N GLY A 66 0.13 -11.29 -3.43
CA GLY A 66 -0.50 -10.43 -2.44
C GLY A 66 0.41 -9.29 -2.02
N LEU A 67 -0.18 -8.38 -1.26
CA LEU A 67 0.56 -7.26 -0.70
C LEU A 67 -0.13 -6.81 0.59
N PHE A 68 0.69 -6.56 1.60
CA PHE A 68 0.29 -5.79 2.77
C PHE A 68 0.71 -4.33 2.60
N LEU A 69 -0.18 -3.40 2.96
CA LEU A 69 0.15 -1.97 3.06
C LEU A 69 -0.45 -1.35 4.34
N PHE A 70 0.24 -0.33 4.84
CA PHE A 70 -0.31 0.64 5.78
C PHE A 70 -0.12 2.04 5.22
N THR A 71 -1.21 2.74 4.92
CA THR A 71 -1.17 4.12 4.43
C THR A 71 -1.06 5.08 5.63
N LEU A 72 0.11 5.68 5.82
CA LEU A 72 0.42 6.59 6.93
C LEU A 72 -0.23 7.96 6.72
N ARG A 73 -0.16 8.46 5.48
CA ARG A 73 -0.72 9.75 5.06
C ARG A 73 -1.05 9.68 3.58
N ASN A 74 -2.06 10.43 3.15
CA ASN A 74 -2.44 10.48 1.75
C ASN A 74 -3.13 11.81 1.43
N GLY A 75 -2.81 12.36 0.25
CA GLY A 75 -3.53 13.49 -0.31
C GLY A 75 -4.88 13.11 -0.90
N ARG A 76 -5.70 14.11 -1.22
CA ARG A 76 -6.96 13.91 -1.96
C ARG A 76 -6.76 14.36 -3.41
N LEU A 77 -7.26 13.55 -4.35
CA LEU A 77 -7.18 13.87 -5.77
C LEU A 77 -7.90 15.19 -6.11
N ALA A 78 -8.98 15.52 -5.40
CA ALA A 78 -9.68 16.80 -5.56
C ALA A 78 -8.79 18.00 -5.21
N ASP A 79 -8.03 17.90 -4.12
CA ASP A 79 -7.11 18.96 -3.69
C ASP A 79 -5.96 19.12 -4.70
N LEU A 80 -5.39 17.99 -5.14
CA LEU A 80 -4.34 17.98 -6.17
C LEU A 80 -4.81 18.66 -7.46
N ARG A 81 -6.05 18.39 -7.91
CA ARG A 81 -6.64 19.03 -9.09
C ARG A 81 -6.89 20.53 -8.90
N ALA A 82 -7.17 20.96 -7.68
CA ALA A 82 -7.32 22.36 -7.33
C ALA A 82 -5.97 23.08 -7.15
N GLY A 83 -4.84 22.36 -7.24
CA GLY A 83 -3.50 22.91 -6.98
C GLY A 83 -3.27 23.28 -5.51
N GLN A 84 -3.99 22.63 -4.59
CA GLN A 84 -3.96 22.90 -3.15
C GLN A 84 -3.78 21.60 -2.35
N GLY A 85 -3.55 21.73 -1.04
CA GLY A 85 -3.51 20.59 -0.12
C GLY A 85 -2.28 19.69 -0.25
N MET A 86 -2.37 18.49 0.35
CA MET A 86 -1.28 17.52 0.38
C MET A 86 -1.13 16.84 -0.98
N CYS A 87 0.00 17.06 -1.66
CA CYS A 87 0.31 16.46 -2.95
C CYS A 87 1.10 15.14 -2.86
N TYR A 88 1.33 14.63 -1.64
CA TYR A 88 2.15 13.45 -1.40
C TYR A 88 1.40 12.40 -0.57
N ALA A 89 1.90 11.17 -0.61
CA ALA A 89 1.42 10.05 0.19
C ALA A 89 2.62 9.27 0.72
N GLU A 90 2.41 8.53 1.81
CA GLU A 90 3.42 7.65 2.39
C GLU A 90 2.76 6.35 2.82
N LYS A 91 3.36 5.22 2.42
CA LYS A 91 2.88 3.89 2.74
C LYS A 91 4.03 3.01 3.22
N LEU A 92 3.77 2.23 4.25
CA LEU A 92 4.59 1.06 4.57
C LEU A 92 4.05 -0.12 3.79
N LEU A 93 4.93 -0.86 3.12
CA LEU A 93 4.58 -2.06 2.36
C LEU A 93 5.37 -3.23 2.94
N ILE A 94 4.73 -4.40 3.00
CA ILE A 94 5.40 -5.66 3.32
C ILE A 94 5.06 -6.66 2.22
N SER A 95 6.11 -7.18 1.61
CA SER A 95 6.05 -8.31 0.70
C SER A 95 6.81 -9.48 1.32
N GLN A 96 6.20 -10.66 1.33
CA GLN A 96 6.83 -11.88 1.83
C GLN A 96 7.87 -12.42 0.83
N ASP A 97 8.72 -13.32 1.30
CA ASP A 97 9.67 -14.00 0.42
C ASP A 97 8.93 -14.73 -0.71
N GLY A 98 9.36 -14.48 -1.95
CA GLY A 98 8.73 -15.00 -3.17
C GLY A 98 7.31 -14.47 -3.48
N GLN A 99 6.75 -13.56 -2.68
CA GLN A 99 5.42 -12.99 -2.92
C GLN A 99 5.49 -11.94 -4.05
N ILE A 100 4.54 -12.02 -4.98
CA ILE A 100 4.51 -11.17 -6.17
C ILE A 100 3.39 -10.12 -6.07
N SER A 101 3.72 -8.89 -6.44
CA SER A 101 2.71 -7.89 -6.85
C SER A 101 2.66 -7.84 -8.37
N PRO A 102 1.46 -7.90 -9.00
CA PRO A 102 1.34 -7.93 -10.44
C PRO A 102 1.85 -6.62 -11.07
N HIS A 103 2.31 -6.73 -12.31
CA HIS A 103 2.66 -5.55 -13.11
C HIS A 103 1.49 -4.59 -13.20
N HIS A 104 1.77 -3.31 -12.98
CA HIS A 104 0.82 -2.23 -13.12
C HIS A 104 1.55 -0.93 -13.44
N THR A 105 0.80 0.07 -13.88
CA THR A 105 1.27 1.44 -14.03
C THR A 105 0.27 2.38 -13.37
N HIS A 106 0.73 3.59 -13.05
CA HIS A 106 -0.12 4.63 -12.51
C HIS A 106 -0.24 5.77 -13.52
N VAL A 107 -1.48 6.14 -13.84
CA VAL A 107 -1.76 7.24 -14.78
C VAL A 107 -1.36 8.61 -14.21
N ILE A 108 -1.44 8.78 -12.89
CA ILE A 108 -1.21 10.06 -12.22
C ILE A 108 -0.07 9.99 -11.19
N LYS A 109 0.03 8.89 -10.45
CA LYS A 109 0.97 8.77 -9.34
C LYS A 109 2.39 8.56 -9.87
N ALA A 110 3.30 9.43 -9.48
CA ALA A 110 4.73 9.11 -9.43
C ALA A 110 5.06 8.57 -8.03
N GLU A 111 5.93 7.57 -7.94
CA GLU A 111 6.30 6.99 -6.65
C GLU A 111 7.77 6.58 -6.60
N ASP A 112 8.33 6.73 -5.40
CA ASP A 112 9.62 6.16 -5.04
C ASP A 112 9.36 4.90 -4.22
N ILE A 113 9.74 3.74 -4.75
CA ILE A 113 9.71 2.49 -4.00
C ILE A 113 11.04 2.35 -3.26
N ILE A 114 10.99 2.35 -1.94
CA ILE A 114 12.18 2.35 -1.07
C ILE A 114 12.24 1.03 -0.31
N ASN A 115 13.30 0.24 -0.54
CA ASN A 115 13.60 -0.89 0.34
C ASN A 115 14.14 -0.35 1.67
N ARG A 116 13.28 -0.35 2.70
CA ARG A 116 13.60 0.19 4.03
C ARG A 116 14.25 -0.83 4.98
N GLY A 117 14.36 -2.10 4.59
CA GLY A 117 14.94 -3.15 5.42
C GLY A 117 14.36 -4.54 5.11
N GLY A 118 14.99 -5.57 5.68
CA GLY A 118 14.62 -6.97 5.44
C GLY A 118 15.42 -7.59 4.28
N ALA A 119 14.70 -8.19 3.34
CA ALA A 119 15.29 -8.90 2.19
C ALA A 119 15.57 -7.98 0.99
N THR A 120 16.10 -8.55 -0.09
CA THR A 120 16.26 -7.85 -1.37
C THR A 120 14.89 -7.64 -2.01
N LEU A 121 14.59 -6.40 -2.36
CA LEU A 121 13.46 -6.06 -3.21
C LEU A 121 13.88 -6.14 -4.68
N VAL A 122 13.17 -6.94 -5.47
CA VAL A 122 13.34 -7.02 -6.92
C VAL A 122 12.21 -6.23 -7.59
N VAL A 123 12.57 -5.36 -8.53
CA VAL A 123 11.62 -4.57 -9.32
C VAL A 123 11.87 -4.85 -10.79
N GLU A 124 10.85 -5.37 -11.48
CA GLU A 124 10.86 -5.58 -12.92
C GLU A 124 10.09 -4.46 -13.62
N LEU A 125 10.77 -3.77 -14.54
CA LEU A 125 10.24 -2.58 -15.22
C LEU A 125 10.09 -2.85 -16.72
N HIS A 126 8.96 -2.40 -17.26
CA HIS A 126 8.64 -2.44 -18.68
C HIS A 126 8.25 -1.03 -19.15
N GLY A 127 8.56 -0.70 -20.41
CA GLY A 127 7.92 0.44 -21.05
C GLY A 127 6.42 0.17 -21.21
N SER A 128 5.60 1.22 -21.26
CA SER A 128 4.15 1.10 -21.50
C SER A 128 3.77 1.75 -22.83
N GLU A 129 2.92 1.07 -23.59
CA GLU A 129 2.25 1.64 -24.76
C GLU A 129 1.01 2.44 -24.35
N GLU A 130 0.44 3.25 -25.26
CA GLU A 130 -0.80 4.00 -24.99
C GLU A 130 -1.98 3.09 -24.62
N SER A 131 -1.97 1.84 -25.12
CA SER A 131 -2.95 0.81 -24.80
C SER A 131 -2.82 0.24 -23.37
N GLY A 132 -1.73 0.56 -22.66
CA GLY A 132 -1.37 -0.04 -21.38
C GLY A 132 -0.64 -1.38 -21.50
N ALA A 133 -0.43 -1.89 -22.72
CA ALA A 133 0.39 -3.09 -22.94
C ALA A 133 1.87 -2.84 -22.63
N PHE A 134 2.61 -3.93 -22.39
CA PHE A 134 4.07 -3.86 -22.32
C PHE A 134 4.62 -3.45 -23.68
N ARG A 135 5.50 -2.46 -23.68
CA ARG A 135 6.28 -2.09 -24.84
C ARG A 135 7.29 -3.19 -25.13
N THR A 136 7.14 -3.84 -26.28
CA THR A 136 7.95 -5.00 -26.70
C THR A 136 9.34 -4.62 -27.23
N VAL A 137 9.60 -3.33 -27.44
CA VAL A 137 10.89 -2.81 -27.90
C VAL A 137 11.60 -2.11 -26.74
N MET A 138 12.77 -2.64 -26.37
CA MET A 138 13.65 -2.02 -25.37
C MET A 138 14.00 -0.60 -25.82
N ALA A 139 13.59 0.40 -25.06
CA ALA A 139 14.15 1.74 -25.18
C ALA A 139 15.57 1.69 -24.58
N GLY A 140 16.58 1.49 -25.43
CA GLY A 140 17.99 1.70 -25.09
C GLY A 140 18.88 0.47 -25.20
N ARG A 141 19.64 0.40 -26.30
CA ARG A 141 21.10 0.45 -26.23
C ARG A 141 21.54 1.77 -26.84
#